data_AF-A0A6C0AE13-F1
#
_entry.id   AF-A0A6C0AE13-F1
#
_cell.length_a   1.000
_cell.length_b   1.000
_cell.length_c   1.000
_cell.angle_alpha   90.00
_cell.angle_beta   90.00
_cell.angle_gamma   90.00
#
_symmetry.space_group_name_H-M   'P 1'
#
loop_
_entity.id
_entity.type
_entity.pdbx_description
1 polymer ?
#
loop_
_entity_poly.entity_id
_entity_poly.type
_entity_poly.pdbx_seq_one_letter_code
_entity_poly.pdbx_strand_id
1 'polypeptide(L)'
;MLRTKLIFQKFCPLSRTFSLYKKTKFFNLIKTFKEAIILDISILLGLMKPVEDQVQVENQKYELDIKQNPLCLEFANNKTQELCDLAVYNNIVAFLYIPSEFMTNEMLEYVIKKNPLLLRNIPENKQTEYLCELAMDLNPDTYEYVCDKNRTENYYIRCILKCENSNGIRFSRIICYIPDSRKTEKICHYLALKGCLDDVPEHLRTYELCKTALKSANNSISIYTIPKKYHAFLGIKNGRYILP
;
A
#
# COMPACT_ATOMS: atom_id res chain seq x y z
N MET A 1 -13.36 -18.04 30.59
CA MET A 1 -14.37 -18.47 31.60
C MET A 1 -14.85 -19.92 31.38
N LEU A 2 -13.95 -20.87 31.04
CA LEU A 2 -14.31 -22.29 30.80
C LEU A 2 -13.08 -23.17 31.04
N ARG A 3 -12.67 -23.38 32.30
CA ARG A 3 -11.77 -24.50 32.70
C ARG A 3 -11.68 -24.74 34.22
N THR A 4 -12.75 -24.46 34.97
CA THR A 4 -12.85 -24.79 36.42
C THR A 4 -13.83 -25.93 36.73
N LYS A 5 -14.40 -26.59 35.70
CA LYS A 5 -15.48 -27.58 35.89
C LYS A 5 -15.03 -29.05 36.04
N LEU A 6 -13.73 -29.37 36.08
CA LEU A 6 -13.26 -30.76 35.96
C LEU A 6 -12.64 -31.40 37.20
N ILE A 7 -12.73 -30.79 38.39
CA ILE A 7 -12.22 -31.41 39.64
C ILE A 7 -13.36 -31.84 40.60
N PHE A 8 -14.62 -31.46 40.35
CA PHE A 8 -15.70 -31.63 41.34
C PHE A 8 -16.58 -32.90 41.20
N GLN A 9 -16.21 -33.89 40.38
CA GLN A 9 -17.11 -35.01 40.08
C GLN A 9 -16.59 -36.42 40.42
N LYS A 10 -15.76 -36.56 41.44
CA LYS A 10 -15.60 -37.83 42.18
C LYS A 10 -15.54 -37.50 43.67
N PHE A 11 -16.17 -38.33 44.49
CA PHE A 11 -16.33 -38.25 45.96
C PHE A 11 -17.65 -37.65 46.49
N CYS A 12 -18.65 -38.52 46.58
CA CYS A 12 -19.50 -38.70 47.77
C CYS A 12 -20.02 -40.15 47.74
N PRO A 13 -20.37 -40.82 48.86
CA PRO A 13 -20.64 -40.30 50.20
C PRO A 13 -19.96 -41.08 51.36
N LEU A 14 -19.81 -40.48 52.55
CA LEU A 14 -19.99 -41.09 53.90
C LEU A 14 -19.36 -40.23 55.03
N SER A 15 -20.14 -40.05 56.11
CA SER A 15 -19.84 -39.44 57.43
C SER A 15 -19.98 -37.90 57.58
N ARG A 16 -21.02 -37.52 58.34
CA ARG A 16 -21.43 -36.14 58.70
C ARG A 16 -20.59 -35.49 59.81
N THR A 17 -19.45 -36.07 60.20
CA THR A 17 -18.49 -35.50 61.16
C THR A 17 -17.07 -35.40 60.60
N PHE A 18 -16.90 -35.60 59.28
CA PHE A 18 -15.65 -35.33 58.58
C PHE A 18 -15.48 -33.82 58.30
N SER A 19 -15.22 -33.15 59.41
CA SER A 19 -14.31 -32.03 59.58
C SER A 19 -14.69 -30.72 58.88
N LEU A 20 -15.54 -29.93 59.56
CA LEU A 20 -15.56 -28.46 59.45
C LEU A 20 -14.13 -27.91 59.36
N TYR A 21 -13.21 -28.42 60.18
CA TYR A 21 -11.79 -28.06 60.20
C TYR A 21 -11.06 -28.24 58.84
N LYS A 22 -11.28 -29.33 58.09
CA LYS A 22 -10.70 -29.52 56.75
C LYS A 22 -11.30 -28.57 55.71
N LYS A 23 -12.61 -28.26 55.79
CA LYS A 23 -13.24 -27.24 54.94
C LYS A 23 -12.70 -25.83 55.24
N THR A 24 -12.55 -25.46 56.51
CA THR A 24 -11.97 -24.18 56.91
C THR A 24 -10.51 -24.07 56.48
N LYS A 25 -9.72 -25.14 56.62
CA LYS A 25 -8.32 -25.19 56.19
C LYS A 25 -8.16 -25.06 54.67
N PHE A 26 -9.02 -25.70 53.89
CA PHE A 26 -9.03 -25.57 52.43
C PHE A 26 -9.48 -24.18 51.95
N PHE A 27 -10.50 -23.59 52.60
CA PHE A 27 -10.96 -22.23 52.30
C PHE A 27 -9.90 -21.18 52.64
N ASN A 28 -9.22 -21.33 53.77
CA ASN A 28 -8.08 -20.49 54.14
C ASN A 28 -6.92 -20.65 53.16
N LEU A 29 -6.64 -21.87 52.69
CA LEU A 29 -5.61 -22.11 51.68
C LEU A 29 -5.95 -21.41 50.35
N ILE A 30 -7.19 -21.48 49.88
CA ILE A 30 -7.62 -20.75 48.67
C ILE A 30 -7.50 -19.23 48.90
N LYS A 31 -7.88 -18.74 50.07
CA LYS A 31 -7.77 -17.32 50.42
C LYS A 31 -6.31 -16.85 50.39
N THR A 32 -5.39 -17.59 51.00
CA THR A 32 -3.96 -17.26 50.99
C THR A 32 -3.35 -17.36 49.59
N PHE A 33 -3.76 -18.35 48.78
CA PHE A 33 -3.34 -18.43 47.37
C PHE A 33 -3.84 -17.23 46.55
N LYS A 34 -5.08 -16.79 46.78
CA LYS A 34 -5.63 -15.62 46.11
C LYS A 34 -4.91 -14.33 46.51
N GLU A 35 -4.60 -14.17 47.80
CA GLU A 35 -3.84 -13.02 48.33
C GLU A 35 -2.40 -13.00 47.79
N ALA A 36 -1.73 -14.14 47.70
CA ALA A 36 -0.40 -14.26 47.12
C ALA A 36 -0.39 -13.88 45.63
N ILE A 37 -1.36 -14.36 44.83
CA ILE A 37 -1.48 -13.99 43.42
C ILE A 37 -1.74 -12.48 43.25
N ILE A 38 -2.56 -11.88 44.10
CA ILE A 38 -2.82 -10.43 44.07
C ILE A 38 -1.55 -9.64 44.41
N LEU A 39 -0.77 -10.10 45.40
CA LEU A 39 0.50 -9.48 45.78
C LEU A 39 1.52 -9.57 44.64
N ASP A 40 1.66 -10.74 44.00
CA ASP A 40 2.57 -10.94 42.86
C ASP A 40 2.20 -10.04 41.67
N ILE A 41 0.90 -9.92 41.34
CA ILE A 41 0.42 -8.99 40.32
C ILE A 41 0.71 -7.54 40.71
N SER A 42 0.53 -7.17 41.98
CA SER A 42 0.78 -5.81 42.46
C SER A 42 2.27 -5.45 42.43
N ILE A 43 3.16 -6.40 42.73
CA ILE A 43 4.61 -6.26 42.61
C ILE A 43 5.00 -6.12 41.13
N LEU A 44 4.47 -6.97 40.25
CA LEU A 44 4.69 -6.87 38.80
C LEU A 44 4.26 -5.50 38.25
N LEU A 45 3.06 -5.05 38.61
CA LEU A 45 2.56 -3.71 38.22
C LEU A 45 3.44 -2.59 38.80
N GLY A 46 3.91 -2.74 40.05
CA GLY A 46 4.83 -1.79 40.67
C GLY A 46 6.20 -1.73 40.00
N LEU A 47 6.69 -2.86 39.45
CA LEU A 47 7.94 -2.93 38.68
C LEU A 47 7.79 -2.42 37.23
N MET A 48 6.57 -2.45 36.67
CA MET A 48 6.28 -1.92 35.34
C MET A 48 6.19 -0.39 35.30
N LYS A 49 5.66 0.26 36.36
CA LYS A 49 5.53 1.72 36.43
C LYS A 49 6.83 2.51 36.15
N PRO A 50 7.98 2.20 36.76
CA PRO A 50 9.23 2.90 36.49
C PRO A 50 9.67 2.80 35.02
N VAL A 51 9.37 1.68 34.36
CA VAL A 51 9.69 1.47 32.95
C VAL A 51 8.76 2.30 32.07
N GLU A 52 7.45 2.34 32.38
CA GLU A 52 6.48 3.21 31.69
C GLU A 52 6.87 4.70 31.82
N ASP A 53 7.25 5.14 33.02
CA ASP A 53 7.69 6.51 33.27
C ASP A 53 8.98 6.85 32.49
N GLN A 54 9.95 5.93 32.42
CA GLN A 54 11.18 6.12 31.63
C GLN A 54 10.88 6.24 30.13
N VAL A 55 10.00 5.39 29.61
CA VAL A 55 9.57 5.45 28.19
C VAL A 55 8.83 6.76 27.90
N GLN A 56 8.00 7.24 28.82
CA GLN A 56 7.30 8.52 28.65
C GLN A 56 8.26 9.72 28.62
N VAL A 57 9.25 9.75 29.52
CA VAL A 57 10.27 10.81 29.55
C VAL A 57 11.13 10.79 28.27
N GLU A 58 11.50 9.61 27.79
CA GLU A 58 12.24 9.44 26.54
C GLU A 58 11.42 9.94 25.33
N ASN A 59 10.13 9.60 25.26
CA ASN A 59 9.24 10.08 24.20
C ASN A 59 9.05 11.61 24.21
N GLN A 60 8.92 12.23 25.38
CA GLN A 60 8.83 13.69 25.50
C GLN A 60 10.09 14.39 24.98
N LYS A 61 11.27 13.80 25.23
CA LYS A 61 12.53 14.31 24.70
C LYS A 61 12.55 14.24 23.17
N TYR A 62 12.20 13.08 22.59
CA TYR A 62 12.14 12.94 21.13
C TYR A 62 11.11 13.86 20.49
N GLU A 63 9.98 14.12 21.15
CA GLU A 63 8.98 15.07 20.65
C GLU A 63 9.56 16.48 20.48
N LEU A 64 10.36 16.94 21.45
CA LEU A 64 11.03 18.24 21.37
C LEU A 64 12.09 18.26 20.26
N ASP A 65 12.89 17.21 20.16
CA ASP A 65 13.95 17.08 19.15
C ASP A 65 13.35 17.03 17.73
N ILE A 66 12.24 16.31 17.54
CA ILE A 66 11.51 16.21 16.26
C ILE A 66 10.88 17.55 15.88
N LYS A 67 10.35 18.32 16.85
CA LYS A 67 9.83 19.67 16.59
C LYS A 67 10.90 20.62 16.04
N GLN A 68 12.16 20.45 16.45
CA GLN A 68 13.28 21.24 15.93
C GLN A 68 13.82 20.69 14.61
N ASN A 69 13.98 19.37 14.52
CA ASN A 69 14.43 18.68 13.32
C ASN A 69 13.69 17.33 13.17
N PRO A 70 12.71 17.24 12.26
CA PRO A 70 11.93 16.01 12.07
C PRO A 70 12.75 14.78 11.67
N LEU A 71 13.95 14.97 11.10
CA LEU A 71 14.81 13.85 10.70
C LEU A 71 15.44 13.14 11.90
N CYS A 72 15.43 13.75 13.09
CA CYS A 72 15.87 13.11 14.34
C CYS A 72 15.09 11.82 14.66
N LEU A 73 13.91 11.61 14.04
CA LEU A 73 13.16 10.37 14.15
C LEU A 73 14.01 9.14 13.77
N GLU A 74 14.98 9.28 12.86
CA GLU A 74 15.93 8.21 12.49
C GLU A 74 16.53 7.54 13.75
N PHE A 75 16.97 8.36 14.71
CA PHE A 75 17.66 7.94 15.93
C PHE A 75 16.72 7.58 17.10
N ALA A 76 15.40 7.64 16.90
CA ALA A 76 14.44 7.24 17.91
C ALA A 76 14.38 5.72 18.02
N ASN A 77 14.73 5.17 19.19
CA ASN A 77 14.70 3.73 19.44
C ASN A 77 13.27 3.20 19.54
N ASN A 78 12.39 3.94 20.22
CA ASN A 78 11.00 3.57 20.49
C ASN A 78 10.06 4.50 19.70
N LYS A 79 9.92 4.25 18.40
CA LYS A 79 9.01 5.04 17.55
C LYS A 79 7.56 4.72 17.93
N THR A 80 6.73 5.77 18.06
CA THR A 80 5.28 5.65 18.25
C THR A 80 4.56 6.28 17.05
N GLN A 81 3.25 6.03 16.92
CA GLN A 81 2.45 6.63 15.87
C GLN A 81 2.51 8.17 15.96
N GLU A 82 2.44 8.74 17.16
CA GLU A 82 2.44 10.18 17.39
C GLU A 82 3.77 10.82 16.96
N LEU A 83 4.90 10.18 17.27
CA LEU A 83 6.22 10.66 16.84
C LEU A 83 6.37 10.57 15.31
N CYS A 84 5.87 9.49 14.71
CA CYS A 84 5.87 9.29 13.26
C CYS A 84 5.04 10.36 12.54
N ASP A 85 3.81 10.59 13.01
CA ASP A 85 2.90 11.61 12.48
C ASP A 85 3.52 13.00 12.61
N LEU A 86 4.00 13.34 13.82
CA LEU A 86 4.65 14.62 14.10
C LEU A 86 5.82 14.87 13.14
N ALA A 87 6.66 13.87 12.89
CA ALA A 87 7.80 14.02 12.00
C ALA A 87 7.36 14.24 10.54
N VAL A 88 6.46 13.39 10.03
CA VAL A 88 6.03 13.43 8.62
C VAL A 88 5.26 14.70 8.29
N TYR A 89 4.35 15.14 9.16
CA TYR A 89 3.55 16.33 8.92
C TYR A 89 4.35 17.63 9.03
N ASN A 90 5.48 17.62 9.74
CA ASN A 90 6.43 18.75 9.76
C ASN A 90 7.41 18.72 8.59
N ASN A 91 7.91 17.55 8.20
CA ASN A 91 8.78 17.38 7.03
C ASN A 91 8.58 16.03 6.37
N ILE A 92 8.10 16.04 5.12
CA ILE A 92 7.81 14.84 4.34
C ILE A 92 9.01 13.90 4.18
N VAL A 93 10.25 14.42 4.24
CA VAL A 93 11.48 13.62 4.13
C VAL A 93 11.63 12.65 5.31
N ALA A 94 11.05 12.98 6.47
CA ALA A 94 11.05 12.09 7.62
C ALA A 94 10.31 10.77 7.36
N PHE A 95 9.46 10.71 6.32
CA PHE A 95 8.79 9.48 5.88
C PHE A 95 9.77 8.32 5.62
N LEU A 96 11.00 8.61 5.20
CA LEU A 96 12.04 7.60 4.97
C LEU A 96 12.44 6.81 6.22
N TYR A 97 12.13 7.34 7.41
CA TYR A 97 12.47 6.76 8.70
C TYR A 97 11.26 6.15 9.43
N ILE A 98 10.10 6.07 8.76
CA ILE A 98 8.87 5.54 9.33
C ILE A 98 8.84 4.02 9.15
N PRO A 99 8.73 3.24 10.24
CA PRO A 99 8.50 1.81 10.15
C PRO A 99 7.16 1.49 9.48
N SER A 100 7.11 0.38 8.75
CA SER A 100 5.94 -0.04 7.97
C SER A 100 4.65 -0.20 8.79
N GLU A 101 4.78 -0.54 10.06
CA GLU A 101 3.71 -0.71 11.03
C GLU A 101 3.00 0.60 11.38
N PHE A 102 3.70 1.74 11.30
CA PHE A 102 3.16 3.08 11.60
C PHE A 102 2.71 3.84 10.35
N MET A 103 2.80 3.22 9.16
CA MET A 103 2.29 3.79 7.93
C MET A 103 0.76 3.63 7.85
N THR A 104 0.05 4.69 8.20
CA THR A 104 -1.41 4.82 8.08
C THR A 104 -1.81 5.26 6.68
N ASN A 105 -3.06 4.99 6.27
CA ASN A 105 -3.54 5.36 4.94
C ASN A 105 -3.54 6.89 4.75
N GLU A 106 -3.89 7.63 5.80
CA GLU A 106 -3.90 9.09 5.83
C GLU A 106 -2.49 9.67 5.63
N MET A 107 -1.50 9.10 6.32
CA MET A 107 -0.09 9.48 6.14
C MET A 107 0.38 9.18 4.73
N LEU A 108 0.11 7.98 4.21
CA LEU A 108 0.53 7.58 2.86
C LEU A 108 -0.09 8.50 1.79
N GLU A 109 -1.37 8.84 1.92
CA GLU A 109 -2.03 9.77 1.01
C GLU A 109 -1.42 11.18 1.09
N TYR A 110 -1.15 11.68 2.30
CA TYR A 110 -0.47 12.97 2.50
C TYR A 110 0.92 12.99 1.86
N VAL A 111 1.69 11.92 2.07
CA VAL A 111 3.03 11.71 1.49
C VAL A 111 2.99 11.77 -0.03
N ILE A 112 2.08 11.01 -0.65
CA ILE A 112 1.94 10.98 -2.11
C ILE A 112 1.49 12.34 -2.67
N LYS A 113 0.55 13.03 -1.99
CA LYS A 113 0.11 14.38 -2.40
C LYS A 113 1.24 15.41 -2.36
N LYS A 114 2.21 15.26 -1.45
CA LYS A 114 3.37 16.16 -1.34
C LYS A 114 4.50 15.79 -2.30
N ASN A 115 4.80 14.51 -2.43
CA ASN A 115 5.80 14.00 -3.36
C ASN A 115 5.41 12.60 -3.86
N PRO A 116 4.84 12.49 -5.08
CA PRO A 116 4.39 11.22 -5.63
C PRO A 116 5.51 10.18 -5.77
N LEU A 117 6.77 10.62 -5.95
CA LEU A 117 7.92 9.72 -6.11
C LEU A 117 8.25 8.94 -4.83
N LEU A 118 7.70 9.35 -3.67
CA LEU A 118 7.81 8.57 -2.43
C LEU A 118 7.00 7.28 -2.45
N LEU A 119 6.20 7.01 -3.50
CA LEU A 119 5.59 5.70 -3.73
C LEU A 119 6.63 4.56 -3.71
N ARG A 120 7.85 4.83 -4.17
CA ARG A 120 8.99 3.88 -4.14
C ARG A 120 9.38 3.44 -2.72
N ASN A 121 9.03 4.23 -1.72
CA ASN A 121 9.33 4.00 -0.31
C ASN A 121 8.15 3.36 0.43
N ILE A 122 7.01 3.15 -0.24
CA ILE A 122 5.84 2.47 0.33
C ILE A 122 5.96 0.97 0.05
N PRO A 123 5.97 0.12 1.10
CA PRO A 123 5.98 -1.33 0.95
C PRO A 123 4.84 -1.83 0.06
N GLU A 124 5.09 -2.88 -0.73
CA GLU A 124 4.10 -3.38 -1.69
C GLU A 124 2.77 -3.72 -1.02
N ASN A 125 2.78 -4.35 0.16
CA ASN A 125 1.57 -4.70 0.92
C ASN A 125 0.74 -3.47 1.37
N LYS A 126 1.34 -2.28 1.40
CA LYS A 126 0.69 -1.00 1.73
C LYS A 126 0.33 -0.17 0.50
N GLN A 127 0.84 -0.51 -0.69
CA GLN A 127 0.38 0.11 -1.93
C GLN A 127 -1.06 -0.35 -2.26
N THR A 128 -2.01 0.58 -2.21
CA THR A 128 -3.39 0.38 -2.66
C THR A 128 -3.55 0.86 -4.10
N GLU A 129 -4.57 0.36 -4.81
CA GLU A 129 -4.90 0.82 -6.16
C GLU A 129 -5.10 2.36 -6.18
N TYR A 130 -5.85 2.89 -5.20
CA TYR A 130 -6.05 4.32 -5.04
C TYR A 130 -4.73 5.11 -4.90
N LEU A 131 -3.79 4.65 -4.07
CA LEU A 131 -2.50 5.35 -3.90
C LEU A 131 -1.67 5.33 -5.18
N CYS A 132 -1.62 4.18 -5.88
CA CYS A 132 -0.90 4.06 -7.14
C CYS A 132 -1.50 4.95 -8.24
N GLU A 133 -2.83 5.01 -8.31
CA GLU A 133 -3.55 5.87 -9.23
C GLU A 133 -3.35 7.35 -8.94
N LEU A 134 -3.47 7.75 -7.66
CA LEU A 134 -3.21 9.12 -7.21
C LEU A 134 -1.78 9.55 -7.53
N ALA A 135 -0.80 8.70 -7.27
CA ALA A 135 0.60 8.97 -7.57
C ALA A 135 0.83 9.18 -9.08
N MET A 136 0.23 8.34 -9.93
CA MET A 136 0.30 8.47 -11.38
C MET A 136 -0.33 9.77 -11.87
N ASP A 137 -1.51 10.10 -11.34
CA ASP A 137 -2.23 11.33 -11.70
C ASP A 137 -1.46 12.60 -11.34
N LEU A 138 -0.64 12.55 -10.29
CA LEU A 138 0.22 13.66 -9.85
C LEU A 138 1.57 13.69 -10.58
N ASN A 139 2.18 12.53 -10.81
CA ASN A 139 3.42 12.40 -11.56
C ASN A 139 3.46 11.05 -12.31
N PRO A 140 3.39 11.05 -13.65
CA PRO A 140 3.44 9.84 -14.46
C PRO A 140 4.72 9.01 -14.30
N ASP A 141 5.84 9.61 -13.87
CA ASP A 141 7.10 8.89 -13.62
C ASP A 141 6.99 7.89 -12.44
N THR A 142 5.91 7.96 -11.65
CA THR A 142 5.67 7.02 -10.54
C THR A 142 5.31 5.61 -10.98
N TYR A 143 4.96 5.41 -12.26
CA TYR A 143 4.65 4.10 -12.85
C TYR A 143 5.72 3.03 -12.55
N GLU A 144 6.99 3.44 -12.53
CA GLU A 144 8.14 2.56 -12.26
C GLU A 144 8.05 1.90 -10.87
N TYR A 145 7.41 2.56 -9.91
CA TYR A 145 7.34 2.16 -8.50
C TYR A 145 6.05 1.43 -8.11
N VAL A 146 5.11 1.26 -9.05
CA VAL A 146 3.89 0.50 -8.82
C VAL A 146 4.20 -0.99 -8.84
N CYS A 147 3.87 -1.68 -7.75
CA CYS A 147 4.03 -3.13 -7.66
C CYS A 147 3.11 -3.88 -8.63
N ASP A 148 3.52 -5.07 -9.06
CA ASP A 148 2.84 -5.83 -10.12
C ASP A 148 1.38 -6.17 -9.79
N LYS A 149 1.03 -6.36 -8.51
CA LYS A 149 -0.37 -6.61 -8.09
C LYS A 149 -1.30 -5.43 -8.40
N ASN A 150 -0.78 -4.21 -8.46
CA ASN A 150 -1.54 -2.99 -8.70
C ASN A 150 -1.44 -2.53 -10.17
N ARG A 151 -0.65 -3.21 -11.01
CA ARG A 151 -0.60 -3.00 -12.46
C ARG A 151 -1.76 -3.71 -13.16
N THR A 152 -2.97 -3.25 -12.85
CA THR A 152 -4.21 -3.77 -13.43
C THR A 152 -4.41 -3.26 -14.86
N GLU A 153 -5.33 -3.88 -15.61
CA GLU A 153 -5.73 -3.37 -16.93
C GLU A 153 -6.20 -1.90 -16.85
N ASN A 154 -6.99 -1.57 -15.81
CA ASN A 154 -7.47 -0.20 -15.59
C ASN A 154 -6.34 0.77 -15.29
N TYR A 155 -5.33 0.36 -14.51
CA TYR A 155 -4.16 1.18 -14.26
C TYR A 155 -3.40 1.51 -15.56
N TYR A 156 -3.19 0.51 -16.44
CA TYR A 156 -2.58 0.75 -17.75
C TYR A 156 -3.41 1.68 -18.63
N ILE A 157 -4.73 1.48 -18.69
CA ILE A 157 -5.63 2.35 -19.44
C ILE A 157 -5.56 3.78 -18.91
N ARG A 158 -5.55 3.98 -17.58
CA ARG A 158 -5.42 5.30 -16.97
C ARG A 158 -4.10 5.96 -17.38
N CYS A 159 -2.98 5.23 -17.34
CA CYS A 159 -1.69 5.72 -17.81
C CYS A 159 -1.76 6.21 -19.27
N ILE A 160 -2.33 5.39 -20.16
CA ILE A 160 -2.51 5.74 -21.59
C ILE A 160 -3.35 7.00 -21.75
N LEU A 161 -4.46 7.11 -20.99
CA LEU A 161 -5.37 8.24 -21.07
C LEU A 161 -4.77 9.54 -20.54
N LYS A 162 -3.97 9.47 -19.47
CA LYS A 162 -3.39 10.63 -18.78
C LYS A 162 -2.12 11.16 -19.43
N CYS A 163 -1.44 10.37 -20.26
CA CYS A 163 -0.37 10.87 -21.09
C CYS A 163 -0.91 11.98 -22.01
N GLU A 164 -0.50 13.22 -21.74
CA GLU A 164 -0.71 14.37 -22.62
C GLU A 164 0.53 14.60 -23.49
N ASN A 165 0.31 15.11 -24.69
CA ASN A 165 1.35 15.43 -25.68
C ASN A 165 2.18 16.67 -25.31
N SER A 166 2.57 16.81 -24.04
CA SER A 166 3.51 17.85 -23.61
C SER A 166 4.92 17.43 -23.99
N ASN A 167 5.32 17.82 -25.20
CA ASN A 167 6.70 17.82 -25.73
C ASN A 167 7.29 16.45 -26.14
N GLY A 168 6.47 15.46 -26.51
CA GLY A 168 6.90 14.27 -27.27
C GLY A 168 7.78 13.24 -26.55
N ILE A 169 8.38 13.58 -25.40
CA ILE A 169 9.38 12.72 -24.71
C ILE A 169 8.75 11.88 -23.58
N ARG A 170 7.69 12.37 -22.92
CA ARG A 170 7.04 11.63 -21.81
C ARG A 170 6.11 10.51 -22.26
N PHE A 171 5.49 10.66 -23.43
CA PHE A 171 4.56 9.68 -24.01
C PHE A 171 5.22 8.30 -24.23
N SER A 172 6.52 8.29 -24.55
CA SER A 172 7.25 7.09 -24.92
C SER A 172 7.61 6.18 -23.73
N ARG A 173 7.80 6.70 -22.51
CA ARG A 173 8.30 5.82 -21.43
C ARG A 173 7.23 4.87 -20.91
N ILE A 174 6.09 5.39 -20.44
CA ILE A 174 5.09 4.55 -19.74
C ILE A 174 4.45 3.52 -20.68
N ILE A 175 4.18 3.92 -21.93
CA ILE A 175 3.50 3.07 -22.91
C ILE A 175 4.40 1.92 -23.38
N CYS A 176 5.69 2.17 -23.62
CA CYS A 176 6.65 1.12 -24.00
C CYS A 176 6.90 0.10 -22.88
N TYR A 177 6.58 0.41 -21.62
CA TYR A 177 6.73 -0.52 -20.51
C TYR A 177 5.54 -1.47 -20.30
N ILE A 178 4.43 -1.31 -21.03
CA ILE A 178 3.34 -2.30 -20.96
C ILE A 178 3.82 -3.59 -21.65
N PRO A 179 3.98 -4.72 -20.93
CA PRO A 179 4.45 -5.96 -21.53
C PRO A 179 3.44 -6.47 -22.56
N ASP A 180 3.91 -7.05 -23.67
CA ASP A 180 3.04 -7.63 -24.70
C ASP A 180 2.05 -8.66 -24.14
N SER A 181 2.47 -9.43 -23.14
CA SER A 181 1.62 -10.40 -22.43
C SER A 181 0.44 -9.78 -21.68
N ARG A 182 0.47 -8.47 -21.41
CA ARG A 182 -0.61 -7.73 -20.74
C ARG A 182 -1.41 -6.86 -21.70
N LYS A 183 -1.07 -6.81 -22.99
CA LYS A 183 -1.81 -6.03 -24.00
C LYS A 183 -3.08 -6.78 -24.41
N THR A 184 -4.15 -6.54 -23.66
CA THR A 184 -5.50 -6.98 -24.01
C THR A 184 -6.05 -6.19 -25.20
N GLU A 185 -7.14 -6.67 -25.79
CA GLU A 185 -7.86 -5.94 -26.85
C GLU A 185 -8.24 -4.51 -26.41
N LYS A 186 -8.67 -4.37 -25.15
CA LYS A 186 -9.07 -3.09 -24.57
C LYS A 186 -7.89 -2.13 -24.45
N ILE A 187 -6.74 -2.59 -23.94
CA ILE A 187 -5.50 -1.80 -23.91
C ILE A 187 -5.10 -1.38 -25.32
N CYS A 188 -5.11 -2.31 -26.29
CA CYS A 188 -4.77 -2.02 -27.67
C CYS A 188 -5.70 -0.97 -28.30
N HIS A 189 -6.99 -1.00 -27.97
CA HIS A 189 -7.95 0.02 -28.38
C HIS A 189 -7.57 1.42 -27.86
N TYR A 190 -7.23 1.55 -26.58
CA TYR A 190 -6.78 2.83 -26.02
C TYR A 190 -5.44 3.31 -26.58
N LEU A 191 -4.50 2.39 -26.86
CA LEU A 191 -3.26 2.72 -27.55
C LEU A 191 -3.52 3.27 -28.95
N ALA A 192 -4.39 2.61 -29.72
CA ALA A 192 -4.82 3.07 -31.03
C ALA A 192 -5.48 4.47 -30.96
N LEU A 193 -6.39 4.69 -30.00
CA LEU A 193 -7.04 5.99 -29.79
C LEU A 193 -6.06 7.13 -29.49
N LYS A 194 -4.91 6.84 -28.86
CA LYS A 194 -3.87 7.82 -28.55
C LYS A 194 -2.84 8.01 -29.67
N GLY A 195 -2.95 7.25 -30.76
CA GLY A 195 -1.99 7.27 -31.86
C GLY A 195 -0.75 6.40 -31.62
N CYS A 196 -0.74 5.57 -30.58
CA CYS A 196 0.37 4.69 -30.19
C CYS A 196 0.24 3.29 -30.83
N LEU A 197 -0.07 3.23 -32.13
CA LEU A 197 -0.24 1.95 -32.83
C LEU A 197 1.07 1.15 -32.91
N ASP A 198 2.21 1.84 -32.86
CA ASP A 198 3.55 1.21 -32.84
C ASP A 198 3.75 0.30 -31.62
N ASP A 199 3.19 0.69 -30.48
CA ASP A 199 3.24 -0.09 -29.24
C ASP A 199 2.28 -1.29 -29.23
N VAL A 200 1.37 -1.40 -30.20
CA VAL A 200 0.51 -2.58 -30.36
C VAL A 200 1.29 -3.67 -31.11
N PRO A 201 1.43 -4.89 -30.57
CA PRO A 201 2.10 -6.00 -31.26
C PRO A 201 1.47 -6.27 -32.62
N GLU A 202 2.29 -6.57 -33.63
CA GLU A 202 1.82 -6.70 -35.02
C GLU A 202 0.67 -7.71 -35.17
N HIS A 203 0.76 -8.85 -34.46
CA HIS A 203 -0.26 -9.90 -34.49
C HIS A 203 -1.61 -9.47 -33.86
N LEU A 204 -1.61 -8.41 -33.03
CA LEU A 204 -2.82 -7.83 -32.43
C LEU A 204 -3.36 -6.63 -33.22
N ARG A 205 -2.65 -6.12 -34.23
CA ARG A 205 -3.11 -4.99 -35.06
C ARG A 205 -4.24 -5.42 -35.99
N THR A 206 -5.47 -5.36 -35.50
CA THR A 206 -6.66 -5.63 -36.30
C THR A 206 -6.99 -4.47 -37.25
N TYR A 207 -7.83 -4.74 -38.25
CA TYR A 207 -8.35 -3.72 -39.15
C TYR A 207 -9.03 -2.57 -38.40
N GLU A 208 -9.90 -2.89 -37.42
CA GLU A 208 -10.63 -1.88 -36.64
C GLU A 208 -9.71 -1.05 -35.73
N LEU A 209 -8.64 -1.64 -35.17
CA LEU A 209 -7.63 -0.89 -34.42
C LEU A 209 -6.88 0.10 -35.33
N CYS A 210 -6.43 -0.35 -36.51
CA CYS A 210 -5.76 0.51 -37.47
C CYS A 210 -6.65 1.67 -37.93
N LYS A 211 -7.93 1.38 -38.20
CA LYS A 211 -8.94 2.37 -38.58
C LYS A 211 -9.22 3.36 -37.45
N THR A 212 -9.34 2.88 -36.21
CA THR A 212 -9.49 3.73 -35.00
C THR A 212 -8.32 4.68 -34.88
N ALA A 213 -7.10 4.16 -35.03
CA ALA A 213 -5.88 4.94 -34.90
C ALA A 213 -5.80 6.04 -35.96
N LEU A 214 -6.08 5.73 -37.23
CA LEU A 214 -6.09 6.70 -38.35
C LEU A 214 -7.13 7.83 -38.18
N LYS A 215 -8.18 7.60 -37.40
CA LYS A 215 -9.21 8.62 -37.09
C LYS A 215 -8.90 9.44 -35.85
N SER A 216 -7.91 9.03 -35.05
CA SER A 216 -7.56 9.74 -33.83
C SER A 216 -6.97 11.12 -34.15
N ALA A 217 -7.25 12.11 -33.30
CA ALA A 217 -6.82 13.50 -33.52
C ALA A 217 -5.28 13.67 -33.52
N ASN A 218 -4.53 12.69 -33.00
CA ASN A 218 -3.07 12.61 -33.07
C ASN A 218 -2.65 11.96 -34.39
N ASN A 219 -2.71 12.72 -35.48
CA ASN A 219 -2.39 12.30 -36.86
C ASN A 219 -0.93 11.87 -37.12
N SER A 220 -0.13 11.57 -36.09
CA SER A 220 1.30 11.24 -36.22
C SER A 220 1.58 9.76 -36.48
N ILE A 221 0.57 8.94 -36.80
CA ILE A 221 0.77 7.50 -37.00
C ILE A 221 1.58 7.26 -38.26
N SER A 222 2.67 6.51 -38.11
CA SER A 222 3.43 5.99 -39.23
C SER A 222 2.57 4.97 -40.00
N ILE A 223 2.29 5.27 -41.26
CA ILE A 223 1.58 4.36 -42.17
C ILE A 223 2.29 3.00 -42.35
N TYR A 224 3.60 2.93 -42.06
CA TYR A 224 4.38 1.68 -42.08
C TYR A 224 4.01 0.72 -40.93
N THR A 225 3.42 1.23 -39.86
CA THR A 225 2.94 0.46 -38.71
C THR A 225 1.70 -0.36 -39.04
N ILE A 226 0.94 0.07 -40.04
CA ILE A 226 -0.29 -0.60 -40.46
C ILE A 226 0.05 -1.81 -41.33
N PRO A 227 -0.43 -3.03 -41.00
CA PRO A 227 -0.21 -4.20 -41.84
C PRO A 227 -0.64 -3.97 -43.30
N LYS A 228 0.22 -4.31 -44.26
CA LYS A 228 -0.01 -4.08 -45.70
C LYS A 228 -1.35 -4.63 -46.21
N LYS A 229 -1.81 -5.75 -45.64
CA LYS A 229 -3.12 -6.36 -45.94
C LYS A 229 -4.32 -5.42 -45.75
N TYR A 230 -4.17 -4.34 -44.95
CA TYR A 230 -5.24 -3.38 -44.70
C TYR A 230 -5.13 -2.09 -45.52
N HIS A 231 -4.01 -1.84 -46.21
CA HIS A 231 -3.75 -0.55 -46.88
C HIS A 231 -4.82 -0.19 -47.91
N ALA A 232 -5.20 -1.13 -48.78
CA ALA A 232 -6.21 -0.91 -49.81
C ALA A 232 -7.59 -0.56 -49.22
N PHE A 233 -7.97 -1.21 -48.11
CA PHE A 233 -9.25 -1.01 -47.44
C PHE A 233 -9.29 0.29 -46.64
N LEU A 234 -8.15 0.73 -46.12
CA LEU A 234 -7.99 1.97 -45.35
C LEU A 234 -7.67 3.18 -46.23
N GLY A 235 -7.70 3.08 -47.56
CA GLY A 235 -7.42 4.20 -48.45
C GLY A 235 -5.97 4.70 -48.41
N ILE A 236 -5.03 3.88 -47.97
CA ILE A 236 -3.60 4.20 -47.96
C ILE A 236 -3.04 3.91 -49.35
N LYS A 237 -2.59 4.95 -50.08
CA LYS A 237 -1.97 4.82 -51.41
C LYS A 237 -0.63 5.53 -51.45
N ASN A 238 0.38 4.90 -52.07
CA ASN A 238 1.73 5.46 -52.23
C ASN A 238 2.35 5.99 -50.93
N GLY A 239 2.09 5.30 -49.82
CA GLY A 239 2.65 5.69 -48.53
C GLY A 239 1.92 6.86 -47.84
N ARG A 240 0.75 7.28 -48.33
CA ARG A 240 -0.05 8.36 -47.75
C ARG A 240 -1.45 7.89 -47.44
N TYR A 241 -1.93 8.25 -46.25
CA TYR A 241 -3.34 8.11 -45.90
C TYR A 241 -4.12 9.23 -46.61
N ILE A 242 -5.04 8.84 -47.49
CA ILE A 242 -5.90 9.79 -48.21
C ILE A 242 -7.19 9.85 -47.41
N LEU A 243 -7.43 10.98 -46.73
CA LEU A 243 -8.70 11.23 -46.05
C LEU A 243 -9.85 11.06 -47.06
N PRO A 244 -10.93 10.31 -46.72
CA PRO A 244 -12.16 10.37 -47.48
C PRO A 244 -12.81 11.76 -47.39
#